data_AF-X0XS50-F1
#
_entry.id   AF-X0XS50-F1
#
_cell.length_a   1.000
_cell.length_b   1.000
_cell.length_c   1.000
_cell.angle_alpha   90.00
_cell.angle_beta   90.00
_cell.angle_gamma   90.00
#
_symmetry.space_group_name_H-M   'P 1'
#
loop_
_entity.id
_entity.type
_entity.pdbx_description
1 polymer ?
#
loop_
_entity_poly.entity_id
_entity_poly.type
_entity_poly.pdbx_seq_one_letter_code
_entity_poly.pdbx_strand_id
1 'polypeptide(L)'
;MIVVTNLCVMEMKARGNWKVLSLHRGITARDVIDNTGFPVEIAPDCPTTESPTVQEVELIRKIDPNGIRMLDFMGGKERAAKLPSILEMEWDSV
;
A
#
# COMPACT_ATOMS: atom_id res chain seq x y z
N MET A 1 -16.68 3.45 -2.50
CA MET A 1 -15.51 3.95 -1.71
C MET A 1 -14.32 3.09 -2.09
N ILE A 2 -13.18 3.71 -2.44
CA ILE A 2 -11.96 2.98 -2.77
C ILE A 2 -11.13 2.81 -1.50
N VAL A 3 -10.54 1.63 -1.34
CA VAL A 3 -9.59 1.29 -0.29
C VAL A 3 -8.34 0.72 -0.95
N VAL A 4 -7.19 1.28 -0.59
CA VAL A 4 -5.88 0.78 -1.01
C VAL A 4 -5.22 0.14 0.19
N THR A 5 -4.72 -1.07 0.01
CA THR A 5 -4.01 -1.85 1.03
C THR A 5 -2.60 -2.17 0.54
N ASN A 6 -1.79 -2.85 1.35
CA ASN A 6 -0.51 -3.38 0.90
C ASN A 6 -0.64 -4.58 -0.07
N LEU A 7 -1.85 -5.13 -0.28
CA LEU A 7 -2.09 -6.30 -1.13
C LEU A 7 -2.81 -5.96 -2.43
N CYS A 8 -3.80 -5.07 -2.37
CA CYS A 8 -4.68 -4.79 -3.49
C CYS A 8 -5.41 -3.44 -3.37
N VAL A 9 -6.01 -3.03 -4.48
CA VAL A 9 -7.01 -1.96 -4.52
C VAL A 9 -8.39 -2.59 -4.59
N MET A 10 -9.29 -2.18 -3.70
CA MET A 10 -10.67 -2.67 -3.66
C MET A 10 -11.67 -1.53 -3.54
N GLU A 11 -12.91 -1.80 -3.94
CA GLU A 11 -14.01 -0.85 -3.89
C GLU A 11 -15.21 -1.45 -3.15
N MET A 12 -15.75 -0.69 -2.20
CA MET A 12 -17.06 -0.97 -1.63
C MET A 12 -18.15 -0.41 -2.55
N LYS A 13 -18.85 -1.29 -3.27
CA LYS A 13 -19.97 -0.97 -4.18
C LYS A 13 -21.27 -0.69 -3.41
N ALA A 14 -21.49 -1.42 -2.33
CA ALA A 14 -22.58 -1.25 -1.38
C ALA A 14 -22.10 -1.72 -0.01
N ARG A 15 -22.84 -1.41 1.07
CA ARG A 15 -22.47 -1.83 2.42
C ARG A 15 -22.28 -3.36 2.48
N GLY A 16 -21.07 -3.81 2.78
CA GLY A 16 -20.71 -5.24 2.84
C GLY A 16 -20.43 -5.90 1.49
N ASN A 17 -20.51 -5.17 0.38
CA ASN A 17 -20.14 -5.66 -0.95
C ASN A 17 -18.83 -5.02 -1.40
N TRP A 18 -17.77 -5.83 -1.37
CA TRP A 18 -16.40 -5.45 -1.70
C TRP A 18 -15.95 -6.17 -2.96
N LYS A 19 -15.36 -5.40 -3.89
CA LYS A 19 -14.79 -5.92 -5.13
C LYS A 19 -13.34 -5.49 -5.27
N VAL A 20 -12.45 -6.43 -5.54
CA VAL A 20 -11.04 -6.15 -5.85
C VAL A 20 -10.96 -5.63 -7.28
N LEU A 21 -10.32 -4.47 -7.43
CA LEU A 21 -10.10 -3.81 -8.72
C LEU A 21 -8.75 -4.21 -9.33
N SER A 22 -7.70 -4.33 -8.51
CA SER A 22 -6.39 -4.82 -8.96
C SER A 22 -5.60 -5.43 -7.82
N LEU A 23 -4.76 -6.42 -8.14
CA LEU A 23 -3.81 -7.05 -7.21
C LEU A 23 -2.43 -6.41 -7.37
N HIS A 24 -1.74 -6.12 -6.28
CA HIS A 24 -0.37 -5.62 -6.38
C HIS A 24 0.57 -6.70 -6.92
N ARG A 25 1.68 -6.28 -7.53
CA ARG A 25 2.64 -7.18 -8.18
C ARG A 25 3.10 -8.27 -7.21
N GLY A 26 2.91 -9.54 -7.61
CA GLY A 26 3.31 -10.70 -6.82
C GLY A 26 2.28 -11.18 -5.81
N ILE A 27 1.13 -10.51 -5.69
CA ILE A 27 0.03 -10.91 -4.81
C ILE A 27 -0.98 -11.74 -5.59
N THR A 28 -1.40 -12.86 -5.01
CA THR A 28 -2.44 -13.74 -5.56
C THR A 28 -3.81 -13.39 -4.97
N ALA A 29 -4.88 -13.81 -5.65
CA ALA A 29 -6.23 -13.70 -5.09
C ALA A 29 -6.36 -14.44 -3.75
N ARG A 30 -5.61 -15.55 -3.57
CA ARG A 30 -5.64 -16.32 -2.34
C ARG A 30 -5.04 -15.54 -1.16
N ASP A 31 -3.94 -14.82 -1.39
CA ASP A 31 -3.32 -13.98 -0.36
C ASP A 31 -4.31 -12.94 0.18
N VAL A 32 -5.10 -12.32 -0.71
CA VAL A 32 -6.13 -11.36 -0.30
C VAL A 32 -7.22 -12.04 0.52
N ILE A 33 -7.73 -13.19 0.06
CA ILE A 33 -8.79 -13.93 0.76
C ILE A 33 -8.33 -14.37 2.15
N ASP A 34 -7.11 -14.90 2.27
CA ASP A 34 -6.58 -15.40 3.55
C ASP A 34 -6.30 -14.28 4.56
N ASN A 35 -6.05 -13.06 4.08
CA ASN A 35 -5.80 -11.89 4.92
C ASN A 35 -7.03 -10.97 5.08
N THR A 36 -8.20 -11.36 4.56
CA THR A 36 -9.43 -10.56 4.66
C THR A 36 -10.48 -11.29 5.49
N GLY A 37 -10.88 -10.70 6.62
CA GLY A 37 -11.86 -11.30 7.55
C GLY A 37 -13.32 -11.26 7.07
N PHE A 38 -13.58 -10.90 5.82
CA PHE A 38 -14.91 -10.80 5.22
C PHE A 38 -14.89 -11.19 3.74
N PRO A 39 -16.04 -11.54 3.14
CA PRO A 39 -16.10 -11.91 1.72
C PRO A 39 -15.72 -10.75 0.80
N VAL A 40 -14.92 -11.05 -0.22
CA VAL A 40 -14.52 -10.12 -1.28
C VAL A 40 -14.69 -10.77 -2.65
N GLU A 41 -15.25 -10.04 -3.61
CA GLU A 41 -15.37 -10.47 -5.00
C GLU A 41 -14.05 -10.18 -5.72
N ILE A 42 -13.43 -11.21 -6.30
CA ILE A 42 -12.21 -11.11 -7.10
C ILE A 42 -12.47 -11.77 -8.45
N ALA A 43 -12.35 -11.02 -9.54
CA ALA A 43 -12.53 -11.55 -10.88
C ALA A 43 -11.36 -12.49 -11.25
N PRO A 44 -11.59 -13.60 -11.99
CA PRO A 44 -10.52 -14.49 -12.43
C PRO A 44 -9.43 -13.80 -13.26
N ASP A 45 -9.81 -12.75 -13.98
CA ASP A 45 -8.98 -11.89 -14.81
C ASP A 45 -8.63 -10.56 -14.12
N CYS A 46 -8.67 -10.52 -12.79
CA CYS A 46 -8.33 -9.31 -12.03
C CYS A 46 -6.92 -8.82 -12.42
N PRO A 47 -6.79 -7.57 -12.88
CA PRO A 47 -5.51 -7.08 -13.38
C PRO A 47 -4.51 -6.90 -12.25
N THR A 48 -3.23 -6.93 -12.61
CA THR A 48 -2.18 -6.44 -11.71
C THR A 48 -2.19 -4.91 -11.68
N THR A 49 -1.95 -4.32 -10.52
CA THR A 49 -1.81 -2.87 -10.37
C THR A 49 -0.70 -2.34 -11.27
N GLU A 50 -1.00 -1.29 -12.02
CA GLU A 50 -0.05 -0.66 -12.91
C GLU A 50 1.20 -0.20 -12.16
N SER A 51 2.36 -0.43 -12.76
CA SER A 51 3.63 0.03 -12.18
C SER A 51 3.79 1.52 -12.41
N PRO A 52 4.33 2.28 -11.44
CA PRO A 52 4.54 3.70 -11.61
C PRO A 52 5.54 3.98 -12.74
N THR A 53 5.34 5.09 -13.43
CA THR A 53 6.26 5.61 -14.43
C THR A 53 7.57 6.08 -13.81
N VAL A 54 8.62 6.21 -14.63
CA VAL A 54 9.92 6.74 -14.19
C VAL A 54 9.77 8.14 -13.57
N GLN A 55 8.94 8.99 -14.19
CA GLN A 55 8.68 10.35 -13.71
C GLN A 55 7.99 10.36 -12.34
N GLU A 56 7.02 9.48 -12.12
CA GLU A 56 6.36 9.33 -10.83
C GLU A 56 7.31 8.80 -9.76
N VAL A 57 8.16 7.82 -10.09
CA VAL A 57 9.18 7.31 -9.17
C VAL A 57 10.17 8.40 -8.77
N GLU A 58 10.63 9.21 -9.73
CA GLU A 58 11.49 10.37 -9.44
C GLU A 58 10.80 11.40 -8.56
N LEU A 59 9.51 11.68 -8.82
CA LEU A 59 8.73 12.61 -8.02
C LEU A 59 8.53 12.10 -6.59
N ILE A 60 8.22 10.82 -6.39
CA ILE A 60 8.11 10.21 -5.06
C ILE A 60 9.42 10.36 -4.28
N ARG A 61 10.58 10.15 -4.91
CA ARG A 61 11.88 10.32 -4.27
C ARG A 61 12.19 11.78 -3.89
N LYS A 62 11.64 12.75 -4.62
CA LYS A 62 11.76 14.17 -4.31
C LYS A 62 10.83 14.60 -3.18
N ILE A 63 9.60 14.07 -3.16
CA ILE A 63 8.58 14.39 -2.15
C ILE A 63 8.91 13.72 -0.81
N ASP A 64 9.38 12.47 -0.83
CA ASP A 64 9.74 11.69 0.35
C ASP A 64 11.22 11.27 0.29
N PRO A 65 12.16 12.23 0.47
CA PRO A 65 13.60 11.97 0.36
C PRO A 65 14.12 11.07 1.48
N ASN A 66 13.53 11.19 2.68
CA ASN A 66 13.91 10.42 3.87
C ASN A 66 13.25 9.04 3.94
N GLY A 67 12.35 8.73 3.01
CA GLY A 67 11.76 7.39 2.90
C GLY A 67 10.73 7.08 3.98
N ILE A 68 10.03 8.08 4.51
CA ILE A 68 9.00 7.96 5.55
C ILE A 68 7.96 6.92 5.16
N ARG A 69 7.58 6.84 3.87
CA ARG A 69 6.60 5.85 3.37
C ARG A 69 6.98 4.39 3.68
N MET A 70 8.25 4.10 3.93
CA MET A 70 8.68 2.75 4.30
C MET A 70 8.16 2.34 5.68
N LEU A 71 7.85 3.29 6.56
CA LEU A 71 7.31 3.02 7.90
C LEU A 71 5.94 2.33 7.85
N ASP A 72 5.18 2.51 6.78
CA ASP A 72 3.88 1.86 6.57
C ASP A 72 4.02 0.34 6.34
N PHE A 73 5.20 -0.12 5.96
CA PHE A 73 5.50 -1.53 5.70
C PHE A 73 6.31 -2.20 6.83
N MET A 74 6.67 -1.45 7.88
CA MET A 74 7.49 -1.95 8.98
C MET A 74 6.64 -2.51 10.14
N GLY A 75 7.16 -3.55 10.79
CA GLY A 75 6.60 -4.01 12.05
C GLY A 75 6.78 -2.99 13.18
N GLY A 76 5.90 -3.00 14.18
CA GLY A 76 5.88 -1.97 15.24
C GLY A 76 7.22 -1.78 15.98
N LYS A 77 7.95 -2.87 16.26
CA LYS A 77 9.27 -2.80 16.90
C LYS A 77 10.33 -2.15 16.00
N GLU A 78 10.35 -2.51 14.72
CA GLU A 78 11.28 -1.94 13.74
C GLU A 78 10.99 -0.45 13.51
N ARG A 79 9.71 -0.11 13.34
CA ARG A 79 9.25 1.27 13.19
C ARG A 79 9.66 2.13 14.38
N ALA A 80 9.42 1.66 15.62
CA ALA A 80 9.79 2.39 16.83
C ALA A 80 11.31 2.65 16.93
N ALA A 81 12.14 1.73 16.41
CA ALA A 81 13.58 1.91 16.38
C ALA A 81 14.05 2.95 15.36
N LYS A 82 13.40 3.04 14.19
CA LYS A 82 13.79 3.97 13.11
C LYS A 82 13.14 5.35 13.18
N LEU A 83 11.99 5.47 13.85
CA LEU A 83 11.22 6.71 13.89
C LEU A 83 12.00 7.91 14.46
N PRO A 84 12.79 7.79 15.55
CA PRO A 84 13.50 8.94 16.12
C PRO A 84 14.49 9.58 15.13
N SER A 85 15.28 8.79 14.42
CA SER A 85 16.25 9.31 13.44
C SER A 85 15.57 9.98 12.25
N ILE A 86 14.41 9.47 11.82
CA ILE A 86 13.64 10.09 10.72
C ILE A 86 13.08 11.44 11.16
N LEU A 87 12.54 11.53 12.38
CA LEU A 87 12.02 12.79 12.92
C LEU A 87 13.11 13.86 13.06
N GLU A 88 14.32 13.47 13.46
CA GLU A 88 15.48 14.36 13.54
C GLU A 88 15.85 14.91 12.14
N MET A 89 15.96 14.03 11.13
CA MET A 89 16.23 14.43 9.75
C MET A 89 15.17 15.37 9.17
N GLU A 90 13.89 15.14 9.47
CA GLU A 90 12.79 16.01 9.05
C GLU A 90 12.89 17.38 9.72
N TRP A 91 13.17 17.41 11.03
CA TRP A 91 13.29 18.66 11.79
C TRP A 91 14.44 19.54 11.29
N ASP A 92 15.58 18.94 10.93
CA ASP A 92 16.74 19.64 10.38
C ASP A 92 16.51 20.15 8.94
N SER A 93 15.48 19.67 8.26
CA SER A 93 15.14 20.02 6.87
C SER A 93 14.12 21.18 6.76
N VAL A 94 13.62 21.72 7.88
CA VAL A 94 12.66 22.84 7.94
C VAL A 94 13.35 24.12 8.42
#